data_AF-A0A3D0TKL8-F1
#
_entry.id   AF-A0A3D0TKL8-F1
#
_cell.length_a   1.000
_cell.length_b   1.000
_cell.length_c   1.000
_cell.angle_alpha   90.00
_cell.angle_beta   90.00
_cell.angle_gamma   90.00
#
_symmetry.space_group_name_H-M   'P 1'
#
loop_
_entity.id
_entity.type
_entity.pdbx_description
1 polymer ?
#
loop_
_entity_poly.entity_id
_entity_poly.type
_entity_poly.pdbx_seq_one_letter_code
_entity_poly.pdbx_strand_id
1 'polypeptide(L)'
;CSFETMEGAVNTTISTIQMGIPVARIELLDEVQVDAINRYADFDYALKPTLFFEFHGTEAWVQEQAEMVKEISTEEGGSDFQWSTREQEKQKLWEARHNAYYAALAMRPGSKG
;
A
#
# COMPACT_ATOMS: atom_id res chain seq x y z
N CYS A 1 1.51 3.90 -2.28
CA CYS A 1 1.68 4.28 -3.70
C CYS A 1 0.35 4.09 -4.39
N SER A 2 -0.21 5.13 -4.99
CA SER A 2 -1.53 5.08 -5.65
C SER A 2 -1.36 5.02 -7.16
N PHE A 3 -2.17 4.24 -7.85
CA PHE A 3 -2.05 3.93 -9.27
C PHE A 3 -3.24 4.47 -10.05
N GLU A 4 -3.04 4.86 -11.30
CA GLU A 4 -4.15 5.25 -12.18
C GLU A 4 -5.04 4.06 -12.56
N THR A 5 -4.51 2.83 -12.54
CA THR A 5 -5.24 1.61 -12.88
C THR A 5 -4.90 0.45 -11.95
N MET A 6 -5.82 -0.50 -11.83
CA MET A 6 -5.59 -1.76 -11.12
C MET A 6 -4.48 -2.58 -11.80
N GLU A 7 -4.42 -2.56 -13.13
CA GLU A 7 -3.39 -3.25 -13.91
C GLU A 7 -1.99 -2.75 -13.56
N GLY A 8 -1.78 -1.43 -13.45
CA GLY A 8 -0.48 -0.86 -13.08
C GLY A 8 -0.01 -1.30 -11.69
N ALA A 9 -0.93 -1.38 -10.72
CA ALA A 9 -0.61 -1.91 -9.38
C ALA A 9 -0.22 -3.39 -9.44
N VAL A 10 -0.94 -4.20 -10.22
CA VAL A 10 -0.64 -5.63 -10.39
C VAL A 10 0.70 -5.83 -11.11
N ASN A 11 0.95 -5.10 -12.19
CA ASN A 11 2.22 -5.15 -12.93
C ASN A 11 3.40 -4.74 -12.04
N THR A 12 3.25 -3.68 -11.24
CA THR A 12 4.27 -3.28 -10.25
C THR A 12 4.61 -4.43 -9.31
N THR A 13 3.59 -5.12 -8.80
CA THR A 13 3.77 -6.28 -7.92
C THR A 13 4.51 -7.41 -8.63
N ILE A 14 4.12 -7.73 -9.87
CA ILE A 14 4.77 -8.75 -10.69
C ILE A 14 6.23 -8.41 -10.96
N SER A 15 6.52 -7.22 -11.46
CA SER A 15 7.87 -6.75 -11.79
C SER A 15 8.77 -6.73 -10.55
N THR A 16 8.26 -6.25 -9.41
CA THR A 16 8.99 -6.26 -8.13
C THR A 16 9.44 -7.68 -7.76
N ILE A 17 8.54 -8.66 -7.88
CA ILE A 17 8.84 -10.07 -7.58
C ILE A 17 9.81 -10.66 -8.61
N GLN A 18 9.58 -10.40 -9.91
CA GLN A 18 10.42 -10.94 -10.99
C GLN A 18 11.85 -10.41 -10.97
N MET A 19 12.04 -9.16 -10.53
CA MET A 19 13.35 -8.55 -10.33
C MET A 19 14.05 -9.05 -9.05
N GLY A 20 13.39 -9.89 -8.25
CA GLY A 20 13.96 -10.46 -7.03
C GLY A 20 14.15 -9.44 -5.91
N ILE A 21 13.41 -8.32 -5.94
CA ILE A 21 13.47 -7.31 -4.88
C ILE A 21 12.90 -7.93 -3.59
N PRO A 22 13.68 -7.99 -2.49
CA PRO A 22 13.27 -8.61 -1.23
C PRO A 22 12.29 -7.71 -0.48
N VAL A 23 11.02 -7.77 -0.88
CA VAL A 23 9.88 -7.22 -0.15
C VAL A 23 9.43 -8.21 0.92
N ALA A 24 9.18 -7.72 2.13
CA ALA A 24 8.57 -8.53 3.19
C ALA A 24 7.05 -8.66 2.99
N ARG A 25 6.41 -7.61 2.46
CA ARG A 25 4.97 -7.62 2.15
C ARG A 25 4.64 -6.65 1.03
N ILE A 26 3.65 -7.02 0.23
CA ILE A 26 2.93 -6.13 -0.69
C ILE A 26 1.44 -6.32 -0.40
N GLU A 27 0.73 -5.24 -0.13
CA GLU A 27 -0.73 -5.26 0.02
C GLU A 27 -1.39 -4.37 -1.02
N LEU A 28 -2.39 -4.93 -1.70
CA LEU A 28 -3.20 -4.24 -2.69
C LEU A 28 -4.55 -3.87 -2.09
N LEU A 29 -4.90 -2.60 -2.18
CA LEU A 29 -6.21 -2.06 -1.82
C LEU A 29 -6.85 -1.51 -3.10
N ASP A 30 -8.07 -1.95 -3.40
CA ASP A 30 -8.90 -1.30 -4.41
C ASP A 30 -9.53 0.00 -3.87
N GLU A 31 -10.17 0.76 -4.74
CA GLU A 31 -10.77 2.05 -4.41
C GLU A 31 -11.86 1.93 -3.34
N VAL A 32 -12.57 0.79 -3.29
CA VAL A 32 -13.62 0.53 -2.29
C VAL A 32 -13.00 0.30 -0.92
N GLN A 33 -11.91 -0.46 -0.86
CA GLN A 33 -11.14 -0.69 0.35
C GLN A 33 -10.52 0.63 0.85
N VAL A 34 -10.02 1.47 -0.06
CA VAL A 34 -9.49 2.80 0.28
C VAL A 34 -10.57 3.74 0.83
N ASP A 35 -11.76 3.80 0.20
CA ASP A 35 -12.89 4.57 0.73
C ASP A 35 -13.29 4.11 2.13
N ALA A 36 -13.35 2.79 2.34
CA ALA A 36 -13.71 2.22 3.63
C ALA A 36 -12.72 2.66 4.74
N ILE A 37 -11.40 2.58 4.50
CA ILE A 37 -10.40 2.98 5.50
C ILE A 37 -10.40 4.48 5.76
N ASN A 38 -10.57 5.31 4.73
CA ASN A 38 -10.65 6.76 4.88
C ASN A 38 -11.81 7.15 5.80
N ARG A 39 -12.99 6.54 5.58
CA ARG A 39 -14.19 6.80 6.38
C ARG A 39 -14.14 6.26 7.80
N TYR A 40 -13.36 5.19 8.04
CA TYR A 40 -13.31 4.50 9.33
C TYR A 40 -12.21 5.02 10.26
N ALA A 41 -11.03 5.34 9.72
CA ALA A 41 -9.81 5.57 10.49
C ALA A 41 -9.13 6.93 10.19
N ASP A 42 -9.88 7.91 9.69
CA ASP A 42 -9.41 9.30 9.44
C ASP A 42 -8.16 9.36 8.55
N PHE A 43 -8.17 8.55 7.49
CA PHE A 43 -7.20 8.64 6.40
C PHE A 43 -7.73 9.52 5.27
N ASP A 44 -6.82 10.15 4.54
CA ASP A 44 -7.11 11.00 3.38
C ASP A 44 -6.32 10.52 2.16
N TYR A 45 -6.41 9.22 1.86
CA TYR A 45 -5.79 8.66 0.66
C TYR A 45 -6.66 8.90 -0.57
N ALA A 46 -6.03 9.07 -1.73
CA ALA A 46 -6.76 9.15 -2.99
C ALA A 46 -7.57 7.86 -3.24
N LEU A 47 -8.81 7.97 -3.72
CA LEU A 47 -9.66 6.84 -4.11
C LEU A 47 -9.15 6.20 -5.40
N LYS A 48 -8.02 5.51 -5.30
CA LYS A 48 -7.27 4.87 -6.37
C LYS A 48 -6.72 3.53 -5.89
N PRO A 49 -6.50 2.55 -6.79
CA PRO A 49 -5.79 1.32 -6.45
C PRO A 49 -4.46 1.68 -5.79
N THR A 50 -4.19 1.09 -4.63
CA THR A 50 -3.08 1.50 -3.78
C THR A 50 -2.29 0.28 -3.33
N LEU A 51 -0.96 0.36 -3.49
CA LEU A 51 -0.04 -0.61 -2.92
C LEU A 51 0.63 -0.06 -1.66
N PHE A 52 0.67 -0.90 -0.64
CA PHE A 52 1.55 -0.76 0.52
C PHE A 52 2.67 -1.78 0.45
N PHE A 53 3.87 -1.33 0.83
CA PHE A 53 5.09 -2.13 0.78
C PHE A 53 5.72 -2.21 2.16
N GLU A 54 6.17 -3.41 2.54
CA GLU A 54 7.01 -3.62 3.71
C GLU A 54 8.39 -4.10 3.28
N PHE A 55 9.42 -3.48 3.85
CA PHE A 55 10.81 -3.88 3.68
C PHE A 55 11.45 -4.10 5.05
N HIS A 56 12.36 -5.06 5.15
CA HIS A 56 13.16 -5.32 6.35
C HIS A 56 14.64 -5.26 6.03
N GLY A 57 15.45 -4.82 6.99
CA GLY A 57 16.90 -4.70 6.83
C GLY A 57 17.46 -3.47 7.54
N THR A 58 18.69 -3.12 7.17
CA THR A 58 19.28 -1.84 7.57
C THR A 58 18.58 -0.69 6.84
N GLU A 59 18.72 0.53 7.35
CA GLU A 59 18.14 1.73 6.71
C GLU A 59 18.61 1.90 5.26
N ALA A 60 19.91 1.70 4.99
CA ALA A 60 20.45 1.75 3.63
C ALA A 60 19.84 0.69 2.71
N TRP A 61 19.63 -0.53 3.22
CA TRP A 61 18.98 -1.60 2.46
C TRP A 61 17.53 -1.25 2.12
N VAL A 62 16.77 -0.80 3.12
CA VAL A 62 15.37 -0.39 2.93
C VAL A 62 15.27 0.76 1.92
N GLN A 63 16.16 1.74 2.01
CA GLN A 63 16.21 2.86 1.06
C GLN A 63 16.41 2.36 -0.37
N GLU A 64 17.44 1.54 -0.61
CA GLU A 64 17.76 1.01 -1.93
C GLU A 64 16.58 0.23 -2.53
N GLN A 65 15.95 -0.65 -1.75
CA GLN A 65 14.81 -1.43 -2.23
C GLN A 65 13.58 -0.54 -2.49
N ALA A 66 13.32 0.44 -1.63
CA ALA A 66 12.20 1.37 -1.81
C ALA A 66 12.37 2.26 -3.05
N GLU A 67 13.60 2.68 -3.36
CA GLU A 67 13.93 3.44 -4.57
C GLU A 67 13.70 2.61 -5.84
N MET A 68 14.17 1.35 -5.86
CA MET A 68 13.91 0.47 -7.01
C MET A 68 12.40 0.21 -7.23
N VAL A 69 11.65 -0.06 -6.16
CA VAL A 69 10.20 -0.28 -6.28
C VAL A 69 9.48 1.01 -6.69
N LYS A 70 9.97 2.17 -6.27
CA LYS A 70 9.43 3.47 -6.69
C LYS A 70 9.59 3.68 -8.20
N GLU A 71 10.74 3.32 -8.76
CA GLU A 71 10.98 3.39 -10.21
C GLU A 71 9.99 2.50 -10.97
N ILE A 72 9.87 1.23 -10.59
CA ILE A 72 8.90 0.29 -11.17
C ILE A 72 7.48 0.83 -11.05
N SER A 73 7.11 1.32 -9.86
CA SER A 73 5.78 1.86 -9.61
C SER A 73 5.48 3.03 -10.55
N THR A 74 6.46 3.91 -10.77
CA THR A 74 6.30 5.10 -11.63
C THR A 74 6.10 4.70 -13.09
N GLU A 75 6.83 3.68 -13.58
CA GLU A 75 6.69 3.17 -14.95
C GLU A 75 5.29 2.58 -15.22
N GLU A 76 4.67 1.99 -14.19
CA GLU A 76 3.33 1.40 -14.25
C GLU A 76 2.21 2.39 -13.86
N GLY A 77 2.47 3.69 -13.86
CA GLY A 77 1.46 4.74 -13.58
C GLY A 77 1.15 4.93 -12.09
N GLY A 78 2.07 4.53 -11.22
CA GLY A 78 2.06 4.81 -9.80
C GLY A 78 2.53 6.22 -9.47
N SER A 79 1.97 6.79 -8.41
CA SER A 79 2.21 8.14 -7.92
C SER A 79 2.22 8.17 -6.40
N ASP A 80 2.68 9.29 -5.83
CA ASP A 80 2.74 9.53 -4.38
C ASP A 80 3.43 8.38 -3.62
N PHE A 81 4.50 7.83 -4.19
CA PHE A 81 5.32 6.83 -3.53
C PHE A 81 6.07 7.48 -2.37
N GLN A 82 5.71 7.10 -1.14
CA GLN A 82 6.32 7.54 0.09
C GLN A 82 6.82 6.32 0.86
N TRP A 83 7.99 6.44 1.47
CA TRP A 83 8.58 5.40 2.30
C TRP A 83 9.25 6.02 3.53
N SER A 84 9.39 5.24 4.60
CA SER A 84 9.98 5.68 5.85
C SER A 84 10.53 4.52 6.68
N THR A 85 11.64 4.76 7.38
CA THR A 85 12.20 3.88 8.41
C THR A 85 11.66 4.18 9.81
N ARG A 86 10.89 5.26 9.99
CA ARG A 86 10.37 5.69 11.29
C ARG A 86 9.24 4.78 11.75
N GLU A 87 9.40 4.18 12.92
CA GLU A 87 8.42 3.23 13.47
C GLU A 87 7.00 3.80 13.54
N GLN A 88 6.84 5.07 13.93
CA GLN A 88 5.52 5.73 13.99
C GLN A 88 4.81 5.77 12.63
N GLU A 89 5.54 6.02 11.54
CA GLU A 89 4.97 6.09 10.20
C GLU A 89 4.65 4.68 9.67
N LYS A 90 5.47 3.68 10.02
CA LYS A 90 5.18 2.26 9.76
C LYS A 90 3.90 1.83 10.48
N GLN A 91 3.75 2.16 11.75
CA GLN A 91 2.55 1.84 12.52
C GLN A 91 1.31 2.48 11.91
N LYS A 92 1.38 3.74 11.47
CA LYS A 92 0.26 4.42 10.79
C LYS A 92 -0.13 3.73 9.47
N LEU A 93 0.84 3.28 8.67
CA LEU A 93 0.54 2.51 7.45
C LEU A 93 -0.14 1.18 7.78
N TRP A 94 0.34 0.46 8.79
CA TRP A 94 -0.25 -0.82 9.19
C TRP A 94 -1.58 -0.68 9.92
N GLU A 95 -1.86 0.45 10.55
CA GLU A 95 -3.16 0.75 11.13
C GLU A 95 -4.27 0.67 10.08
N ALA A 96 -4.03 1.14 8.85
CA ALA A 96 -4.99 0.97 7.74
C ALA A 96 -5.31 -0.50 7.48
N ARG A 97 -4.31 -1.39 7.52
CA ARG A 97 -4.50 -2.84 7.34
C ARG A 97 -5.22 -3.51 8.51
N HIS A 98 -4.94 -3.10 9.74
CA HIS A 98 -5.66 -3.62 10.91
C HIS A 98 -7.13 -3.18 10.88
N ASN A 99 -7.39 -1.95 10.45
CA ASN A 99 -8.72 -1.38 10.36
C ASN A 99 -9.51 -1.83 9.13
N ALA A 100 -8.87 -2.34 8.08
CA ALA A 100 -9.49 -2.76 6.82
C ALA A 100 -10.71 -3.69 7.00
N TYR A 101 -10.65 -4.66 7.91
CA TYR A 101 -11.77 -5.57 8.18
C TYR A 101 -12.96 -4.84 8.84
N TYR A 102 -12.69 -4.03 9.87
CA TYR A 102 -13.73 -3.28 10.57
C TYR A 102 -14.35 -2.19 9.68
N ALA A 103 -13.52 -1.55 8.86
CA ALA A 103 -13.94 -0.61 7.83
C ALA A 103 -14.91 -1.27 6.84
N ALA A 104 -14.58 -2.48 6.34
CA ALA A 104 -15.45 -3.22 5.44
C ALA A 104 -16.80 -3.60 6.08
N LEU A 105 -16.81 -3.99 7.36
CA LEU A 105 -18.06 -4.24 8.09
C LEU A 105 -18.89 -2.96 8.25
N ALA A 106 -18.24 -1.82 8.56
CA ALA A 106 -18.90 -0.54 8.74
C ALA A 106 -19.57 -0.01 7.44
N MET A 107 -19.04 -0.38 6.27
CA MET A 107 -19.64 -0.05 4.97
C MET A 107 -21.01 -0.69 4.75
N ARG A 108 -21.36 -1.75 5.49
CA ARG A 108 -22.64 -2.45 5.39
C ARG A 108 -23.27 -2.62 6.78
N PRO A 109 -24.06 -1.63 7.26
CA PRO A 109 -24.70 -1.69 8.57
C PRO A 109 -25.50 -2.98 8.79
N GLY A 110 -25.32 -3.59 9.97
CA GLY A 110 -25.97 -4.86 10.34
C GLY A 110 -25.25 -6.12 9.83
N SER A 111 -24.18 -5.98 9.04
CA SER A 111 -23.36 -7.12 8.65
C SER A 111 -22.48 -7.62 9.80
N LYS A 112 -22.16 -8.91 9.76
CA LYS A 112 -21.30 -9.62 10.71
C LYS A 112 -20.30 -10.44 9.90
N GLY A 113 -19.09 -10.61 10.42
CA GLY A 113 -18.07 -11.46 9.81
C GLY A 113 -17.60 -12.55 10.74
#